data_AF-A0A349ECF1-F1
#
_entry.id   AF-A0A349ECF1-F1
#
_cell.length_a   1.000
_cell.length_b   1.000
_cell.length_c   1.000
_cell.angle_alpha   90.00
_cell.angle_beta   90.00
_cell.angle_gamma   90.00
#
_symmetry.space_group_name_H-M   'P 1'
#
loop_
_entity.id
_entity.type
_entity.pdbx_description
1 polymer ?
#
loop_
_entity_poly.entity_id
_entity_poly.type
_entity_poly.pdbx_seq_one_letter_code
_entity_poly.pdbx_strand_id
1 'polypeptide(L)' 'YLKRSEDNPTQRQKVITEAETQLQQYVQDARVREVLGPATLHPLVLVYSGWELVHRAEWAADPVLA' A
#
# COMPACT_ATOMS: atom_id res chain seq x y z
N TYR A 1 -6.14 5.33 -6.96
CA TYR A 1 -7.28 6.23 -7.26
C TYR A 1 -8.36 5.41 -7.95
N LEU A 2 -9.61 5.57 -7.54
CA LEU A 2 -10.78 4.99 -8.20
C LEU A 2 -11.65 6.13 -8.71
N LYS A 3 -12.19 6.01 -9.93
CA LYS A 3 -13.27 6.92 -10.33
C LYS A 3 -14.48 6.61 -9.46
N ARG A 4 -15.29 7.64 -9.17
CA ARG A 4 -16.51 7.48 -8.35
C ARG A 4 -17.46 6.41 -8.90
N SER A 5 -17.57 6.29 -10.23
CA SER A 5 -18.39 5.27 -10.90
C SER A 5 -17.84 3.85 -10.80
N GLU A 6 -16.57 3.69 -10.45
CA GLU A 6 -15.87 2.40 -10.37
C GLU A 6 -15.72 1.93 -8.91
N ASP A 7 -15.94 2.83 -7.94
CA ASP A 7 -15.80 2.53 -6.52
C ASP A 7 -16.98 1.72 -6.00
N ASN A 8 -16.67 0.48 -5.63
CA ASN A 8 -17.53 -0.43 -4.90
C ASN A 8 -16.65 -1.27 -3.95
N PRO A 9 -17.24 -1.96 -2.96
CA PRO A 9 -16.46 -2.70 -1.96
C PRO A 9 -15.48 -3.71 -2.57
N THR A 10 -15.89 -4.45 -3.60
CA THR A 10 -15.04 -5.46 -4.25
C THR A 10 -13.86 -4.82 -4.98
N GLN A 11 -14.11 -3.78 -5.78
CA GLN A 11 -13.06 -3.08 -6.51
C GLN A 11 -12.10 -2.36 -5.57
N ARG A 12 -12.61 -1.82 -4.45
CA ARG A 12 -11.80 -1.19 -3.42
C ARG A 12 -10.86 -2.17 -2.75
N GLN A 13 -11.37 -3.34 -2.36
CA GLN A 13 -10.54 -4.37 -1.75
C GLN A 13 -9.46 -4.84 -2.71
N LYS A 14 -9.81 -5.02 -4.00
CA LYS A 14 -8.85 -5.39 -5.04
C LYS A 14 -7.68 -4.40 -5.11
N VAL A 15 -7.94 -3.09 -5.21
CA VAL A 15 -6.85 -2.10 -5.32
C VAL A 15 -6.06 -1.94 -4.03
N ILE A 16 -6.66 -2.19 -2.86
CA ILE A 16 -5.93 -2.24 -1.59
C ILE A 16 -4.94 -3.40 -1.63
N THR A 17 -5.40 -4.61 -1.92
CA THR A 17 -4.54 -5.80 -1.98
C THR A 17 -3.44 -5.70 -3.04
N GLU A 18 -3.72 -5.10 -4.20
CA GLU A 18 -2.71 -4.79 -5.21
C GLU A 18 -1.65 -3.81 -4.68
N ALA A 19 -2.05 -2.76 -3.97
CA ALA A 19 -1.13 -1.81 -3.35
C ALA A 19 -0.28 -2.47 -2.26
N GLU A 20 -0.87 -3.27 -1.39
CA GLU A 20 -0.16 -4.03 -0.34
C GLU A 20 0.89 -4.96 -0.96
N THR A 21 0.53 -5.66 -2.03
CA THR A 21 1.47 -6.53 -2.78
C THR A 21 2.65 -5.73 -3.32
N GLN A 22 2.39 -4.55 -3.88
CA GLN A 22 3.44 -3.67 -4.39
C GLN A 22 4.34 -3.12 -3.27
N LEU A 23 3.76 -2.76 -2.12
CA LEU A 23 4.53 -2.29 -0.96
C LEU A 23 5.44 -3.39 -0.40
N GLN A 24 4.97 -4.64 -0.36
CA GLN A 24 5.79 -5.80 0.02
C GLN A 24 7.00 -5.97 -0.89
N GLN A 25 6.82 -5.81 -2.20
CA GLN A 25 7.94 -5.88 -3.16
C GLN A 25 8.99 -4.80 -2.86
N TYR A 26 8.57 -3.56 -2.61
CA TYR A 26 9.50 -2.47 -2.29
C TYR A 26 10.21 -2.65 -0.94
N VAL A 27 9.52 -3.16 0.08
CA VAL A 27 10.15 -3.48 1.38
C VAL A 27 11.21 -4.57 1.23
N GLN A 28 11.05 -5.49 0.28
CA GLN A 28 11.99 -6.58 0.02
C GLN A 28 13.05 -6.26 -1.04
N ASP A 29 12.89 -5.17 -1.78
CA ASP A 29 13.79 -4.77 -2.86
C ASP A 29 15.18 -4.39 -2.32
N ALA A 30 16.21 -5.09 -2.80
CA ALA A 30 17.59 -4.91 -2.36
C ALA A 30 18.12 -3.49 -2.62
N ARG A 31 17.75 -2.88 -3.74
CA ARG A 31 18.16 -1.51 -4.11
C ARG A 31 17.48 -0.48 -3.22
N VAL A 32 16.21 -0.70 -2.85
CA VAL A 32 15.52 0.17 -1.89
C VAL A 32 16.20 0.09 -0.53
N ARG A 33 16.51 -1.13 -0.06
CA ARG A 33 17.21 -1.34 1.23
C ARG A 33 18.60 -0.71 1.26
N GLU A 34 19.35 -0.83 0.17
CA GLU A 34 20.68 -0.22 0.05
C GLU A 34 20.62 1.31 0.19
N VAL A 35 19.67 1.96 -0.48
CA VAL A 35 19.49 3.42 -0.41
C VAL A 35 18.94 3.87 0.95
N LEU A 36 18.04 3.08 1.54
CA LEU A 36 17.40 3.40 2.83
C LEU A 36 18.40 3.39 4.00
N GLY A 37 19.42 2.51 3.93
CA GLY A 37 20.42 2.36 4.99
C GLY A 37 19.76 2.00 6.33
N PRO A 38 20.03 2.76 7.42
CA PRO A 38 19.47 2.45 8.74
C PRO A 38 18.05 2.98 8.96
N ALA A 39 17.48 3.74 8.02
CA ALA A 39 16.16 4.33 8.19
C ALA A 39 15.05 3.25 8.14
N THR A 40 13.95 3.51 8.83
CA THR A 40 12.76 2.65 8.76
C THR A 40 11.84 3.11 7.63
N LEU A 41 11.45 2.20 6.75
CA LEU A 41 10.45 2.46 5.73
C LEU A 41 9.06 2.27 6.34
N HIS A 42 8.22 3.30 6.30
CA HIS A 42 6.84 3.28 6.79
C HIS A 42 5.86 3.33 5.60
N PRO A 43 5.31 2.19 5.16
CA PRO A 43 4.43 2.14 4.00
C PRO A 43 3.00 2.57 4.36
N LEU A 44 2.33 3.27 3.44
CA LEU A 44 0.97 3.77 3.60
C LEU A 44 0.12 3.41 2.38
N VAL A 45 -1.14 3.03 2.61
CA VAL A 45 -2.13 2.85 1.55
C VAL A 45 -3.19 3.94 1.67
N LEU A 46 -3.43 4.65 0.56
CA LEU A 46 -4.46 5.68 0.45
C LEU A 46 -5.34 5.38 -0.77
N VAL A 47 -6.64 5.25 -0.56
CA VAL A 47 -7.61 5.12 -1.64
C VAL A 47 -8.52 6.34 -1.66
N TYR A 48 -8.50 7.03 -2.80
CA TYR A 48 -9.39 8.13 -3.11
C TYR A 48 -10.41 7.70 -4.16
N SER A 49 -11.67 8.11 -3.95
CA SER A 49 -12.79 7.94 -4.89
C SER A 49 -13.25 9.31 -5.36
N GLY A 50 -12.92 9.69 -6.60
CA GLY A 50 -13.12 11.06 -7.09
C GLY A 50 -12.23 12.08 -6.36
N TRP A 51 -12.69 12.65 -5.25
CA TRP A 51 -11.91 13.56 -4.38
C TRP A 51 -12.01 13.19 -2.90
N GLU A 52 -12.75 12.13 -2.56
CA GLU A 52 -12.97 11.72 -1.19
C GLU A 52 -11.94 10.66 -0.78
N LEU A 53 -11.32 10.82 0.38
CA LEU A 53 -10.49 9.78 1.00
C LEU A 53 -11.41 8.72 1.59
N VAL A 54 -11.39 7.52 1.01
CA VAL A 54 -12.31 6.44 1.37
C VAL A 54 -11.64 5.27 2.08
N HIS A 55 -10.30 5.25 2.11
CA HIS A 55 -9.50 4.32 2.91
C HIS A 55 -8.12 4.92 3.18
N ARG A 56 -7.64 4.78 4.43
CA ARG A 56 -6.26 5.03 4.83
C ARG A 56 -5.82 3.95 5.80
N ALA A 57 -4.61 3.44 5.63
CA ALA A 57 -3.99 2.53 6.59
C ALA A 57 -2.46 2.69 6.56
N GLU A 58 -1.85 2.57 7.73
CA GLU A 58 -0.45 2.17 7.81
C GLU A 58 -0.38 0.68 7.46
N TRP A 59 0.48 0.35 6.51
CA TRP A 59 0.69 -1.04 6.12
C TRP A 59 1.96 -1.53 6.81
N ALA A 60 1.80 -2.45 7.76
CA ALA A 60 2.91 -3.07 8.46
C ALA A 60 3.21 -4.42 7.80
N ALA A 61 4.35 -4.55 7.14
CA ALA A 61 4.95 -5.85 6.90
C ALA A 61 5.44 -6.38 8.24
N ASP A 62 4.61 -7.17 8.94
CA ASP A 62 5.00 -7.73 10.23
C ASP A 62 6.19 -8.70 10.02
N PRO A 63 7.39 -8.46 10.58
CA PRO A 63 8.58 -9.24 10.27
C PRO A 63 8.66 -10.59 11.01
N VAL A 64 7.61 -11.04 11.70
CA VAL A 64 7.68 -12.17 12.64
C VAL A 64 7.10 -13.49 12.12
N LEU A 65 6.51 -13.54 10.92
CA LEU A 65 5.99 -14.79 10.35
C LEU A 65 6.31 -14.92 8.85
N ALA A 66 7.55 -15.28 8.53
CA ALA A 66 7.93 -15.87 7.25
C ALA A 66 9.00 -16.94 7.49
#